data_AF-B2KU74-F1
#
_entry.id   AF-B2KU74-F1
#
_cell.length_a   1.000
_cell.length_b   1.000
_cell.length_c   1.000
_cell.angle_alpha   90.00
_cell.angle_beta   90.00
_cell.angle_gamma   90.00
#
_symmetry.space_group_name_H-M   'P 1'
#
loop_
_entity.id
_entity.type
_entity.pdbx_description
1 polymer ?
#
loop_
_entity_poly.entity_id
_entity_poly.type
_entity_poly.pdbx_seq_one_letter_code
_entity_poly.pdbx_strand_id
1 'polypeptide(L)'
;MKRNNWIWLGLLGMVLVVSAGWYWFHNQSANTSDQEQASIGKTATLYLHGYSGGAGSTNTLIRHAKQAGATKVLTATVSKNGKVSWLGTPHHVRKPIVQVVFEDNRNPDAVKWADWLATVNRQLYQRYGVRNVNFVAHSMGNMAVMFYAIRNQDQQKLPKINAYVAIAGHFDGIIGLGDQPHQIKLAANGYPSPLDENYAE
;
A
#
# COMPACT_ATOMS: atom_id res chain seq x y z
N MET A 1 -31.96 -35.21 50.93
CA MET A 1 -32.50 -34.49 49.75
C MET A 1 -31.51 -34.68 48.59
N LYS A 2 -31.84 -35.50 47.58
CA LYS A 2 -30.95 -35.79 46.45
C LYS A 2 -31.00 -34.61 45.47
N ARG A 3 -29.90 -33.87 45.33
CA ARG A 3 -29.80 -32.70 44.46
C ARG A 3 -29.83 -33.17 43.01
N ASN A 4 -30.79 -32.67 42.23
CA ASN A 4 -31.06 -33.15 40.88
C ASN A 4 -30.01 -32.60 39.90
N ASN A 5 -28.89 -33.33 39.73
CA ASN A 5 -27.73 -32.91 38.92
C ASN A 5 -28.04 -32.83 37.41
N TRP A 6 -29.22 -33.28 36.98
CA TRP A 6 -29.69 -33.22 35.60
C TRP A 6 -29.83 -31.79 35.06
N ILE A 7 -30.17 -30.82 35.93
CA ILE A 7 -30.25 -29.40 35.54
C ILE A 7 -28.86 -28.84 35.21
N TRP A 8 -27.85 -29.22 36.00
CA TRP A 8 -26.46 -28.80 35.78
C TRP A 8 -25.84 -29.44 34.54
N LEU A 9 -26.19 -30.69 34.24
CA LEU A 9 -25.77 -31.37 33.00
C LEU A 9 -26.40 -30.73 31.76
N GLY A 10 -27.67 -30.33 31.83
CA GLY A 10 -28.35 -29.59 30.75
C GLY A 10 -27.71 -28.22 30.48
N LEU A 11 -27.40 -27.47 31.54
CA LEU A 11 -26.74 -26.16 31.42
C LEU A 11 -25.32 -26.27 30.84
N LEU A 12 -24.55 -27.30 31.23
CA LEU A 12 -23.22 -27.54 30.69
C LEU A 12 -23.25 -27.83 29.18
N GLY A 13 -24.22 -28.65 28.74
CA GLY A 13 -24.42 -28.96 27.32
C GLY A 13 -24.75 -27.70 26.50
N MET A 14 -25.61 -26.82 27.01
CA MET A 14 -25.98 -25.58 26.31
C MET A 14 -24.79 -24.62 26.15
N VAL A 15 -23.96 -24.48 27.19
CA VAL A 15 -22.74 -23.65 27.14
C VAL A 15 -21.74 -24.19 26.12
N LEU A 16 -21.58 -25.51 26.01
CA LEU A 16 -20.71 -26.13 25.01
C LEU A 16 -21.20 -25.89 23.57
N VAL A 17 -22.52 -25.94 23.33
CA VAL A 17 -23.09 -25.66 22.01
C VAL A 17 -22.92 -24.19 21.61
N VAL A 18 -23.16 -23.25 22.54
CA VAL A 18 -23.00 -21.82 22.29
C VAL A 18 -21.53 -21.45 22.05
N SER A 19 -20.61 -22.00 22.86
CA SER A 19 -19.18 -21.75 22.70
C SER A 19 -18.62 -22.38 21.41
N ALA A 20 -19.08 -23.57 21.03
CA ALA A 20 -18.73 -24.16 19.73
C ALA A 20 -19.28 -23.33 18.56
N GLY A 21 -20.53 -22.84 18.65
CA GLY A 21 -21.12 -21.96 17.65
C GLY A 21 -20.40 -20.62 17.53
N TRP A 22 -20.01 -20.01 18.65
CA TRP A 22 -19.24 -18.76 18.68
C TRP A 22 -17.83 -18.95 18.12
N TYR A 23 -17.17 -20.05 18.49
CA TYR A 23 -15.89 -20.44 17.90
C TYR A 23 -16.02 -20.64 16.39
N TRP A 24 -17.03 -21.35 15.89
CA TRP A 24 -17.23 -21.57 14.46
C TRP A 24 -17.57 -20.28 13.71
N PHE A 25 -18.35 -19.38 14.33
CA PHE A 25 -18.70 -18.08 13.76
C PHE A 25 -17.49 -17.13 13.67
N HIS A 26 -16.61 -17.13 14.68
CA HIS A 26 -15.38 -16.34 14.65
C HIS A 26 -14.23 -17.00 13.88
N ASN A 27 -14.21 -18.34 13.78
CA ASN A 27 -13.27 -19.11 12.96
C ASN A 27 -13.79 -19.39 11.55
N GLN A 28 -14.88 -18.74 11.10
CA GLN A 28 -15.05 -18.45 9.69
C GLN A 28 -13.96 -17.46 9.28
N SER A 29 -12.74 -17.98 9.16
CA SER A 29 -11.73 -17.45 8.26
C SER A 29 -12.46 -17.19 6.96
N ALA A 30 -12.48 -15.94 6.52
CA ALA A 30 -12.99 -15.60 5.20
C ALA A 30 -12.36 -16.60 4.23
N ASN A 31 -13.17 -17.53 3.71
CA ASN A 31 -12.79 -18.44 2.66
C ASN A 31 -12.53 -17.58 1.43
N THR A 32 -11.38 -16.91 1.38
CA THR A 32 -10.76 -16.54 0.13
C THR A 32 -10.33 -17.86 -0.47
N SER A 33 -11.22 -18.45 -1.26
CA SER A 33 -10.87 -19.49 -2.21
C SER A 33 -9.51 -19.13 -2.81
N ASP A 34 -8.55 -20.05 -2.76
CA ASP A 34 -7.33 -20.03 -3.56
C ASP A 34 -7.69 -20.15 -5.05
N GLN A 35 -8.51 -19.22 -5.55
CA GLN A 35 -8.54 -18.86 -6.94
C GLN A 35 -7.16 -18.24 -7.16
N GLU A 36 -6.29 -18.98 -7.85
CA GLU A 36 -5.05 -18.47 -8.39
C GLU A 36 -5.38 -17.18 -9.16
N GLN A 37 -5.22 -16.05 -8.47
CA GLN A 37 -5.73 -14.78 -8.95
C GLN A 37 -4.85 -14.39 -10.13
N ALA A 38 -5.48 -14.26 -11.32
CA ALA A 38 -4.76 -14.18 -12.59
C ALA A 38 -3.62 -13.15 -12.52
N SER A 39 -2.41 -13.58 -12.90
CA SER A 39 -1.27 -12.67 -12.91
C SER A 39 -1.52 -11.52 -13.88
N ILE A 40 -1.23 -10.29 -13.44
CA ILE A 40 -1.39 -9.10 -14.28
C ILE A 40 -0.21 -8.84 -15.22
N GLY A 41 0.89 -9.57 -15.03
CA GLY A 41 2.19 -9.34 -15.65
C GLY A 41 3.32 -9.25 -14.61
N LYS A 42 4.57 -9.42 -15.06
CA LYS A 42 5.75 -9.42 -14.17
C LYS A 42 6.20 -8.03 -13.72
N THR A 43 5.94 -7.00 -14.52
CA THR A 43 6.33 -5.62 -14.20
C THR A 43 5.10 -4.72 -14.23
N ALA A 44 4.73 -4.15 -13.08
CA ALA A 44 3.59 -3.22 -12.97
C ALA A 44 4.04 -1.79 -12.75
N THR A 45 3.29 -0.82 -13.28
CA THR A 45 3.52 0.62 -13.04
C THR A 45 2.49 1.15 -12.05
N LEU A 46 2.95 1.58 -10.88
CA LEU A 46 2.14 2.09 -9.79
C LEU A 46 2.08 3.62 -9.86
N TYR A 47 0.86 4.17 -9.79
CA TYR A 47 0.62 5.61 -9.75
C TYR A 47 0.16 6.05 -8.36
N LEU A 48 0.88 6.99 -7.75
CA LEU A 48 0.63 7.48 -6.39
C LEU A 48 0.27 8.97 -6.39
N HIS A 49 -0.76 9.33 -5.62
CA HIS A 49 -1.16 10.72 -5.40
C HIS A 49 -0.34 11.38 -4.27
N GLY A 50 -0.48 12.70 -4.13
CA GLY A 50 0.10 13.47 -3.02
C GLY A 50 -0.88 13.74 -1.88
N TYR A 51 -0.46 14.60 -0.95
CA TYR A 51 -1.27 15.00 0.20
C TYR A 51 -2.62 15.62 -0.23
N SER A 52 -3.70 15.28 0.47
CA SER A 52 -5.10 15.60 0.13
C SER A 52 -5.55 15.17 -1.28
N GLY A 53 -4.77 14.34 -1.98
CA GLY A 53 -5.07 13.80 -3.30
C GLY A 53 -5.85 12.49 -3.27
N GLY A 54 -6.07 11.91 -4.44
CA GLY A 54 -6.73 10.60 -4.57
C GLY A 54 -6.65 10.08 -6.00
N ALA A 55 -7.59 9.22 -6.41
CA ALA A 55 -7.62 8.68 -7.77
C ALA A 55 -7.63 9.79 -8.85
N GLY A 56 -8.39 10.87 -8.62
CA GLY A 56 -8.45 12.02 -9.54
C GLY A 56 -7.08 12.60 -9.87
N SER A 57 -6.16 12.64 -8.90
CA SER A 57 -4.83 13.23 -9.02
C SER A 57 -3.92 12.51 -10.02
N THR A 58 -4.16 11.23 -10.29
CA THR A 58 -3.33 10.43 -11.21
C THR A 58 -4.05 10.05 -12.50
N ASN A 59 -5.35 10.33 -12.62
CA ASN A 59 -6.17 9.92 -13.77
C ASN A 59 -5.66 10.47 -15.11
N THR A 60 -5.20 11.72 -15.17
CA THR A 60 -4.67 12.30 -16.41
C THR A 60 -3.38 11.60 -16.84
N LEU A 61 -2.45 11.35 -15.91
CA LEU A 61 -1.21 10.61 -16.20
C LEU A 61 -1.52 9.18 -16.69
N ILE A 62 -2.45 8.49 -16.03
CA ILE A 62 -2.89 7.14 -16.43
C ILE A 62 -3.54 7.18 -17.81
N ARG A 63 -4.36 8.18 -18.12
CA ARG A 63 -5.00 8.33 -19.43
C ARG A 63 -3.98 8.42 -20.56
N HIS A 64 -2.93 9.24 -20.38
CA HIS A 64 -1.84 9.35 -21.35
C HIS A 64 -1.04 8.05 -21.47
N ALA A 65 -0.75 7.39 -20.35
CA ALA A 65 -0.09 6.08 -20.38
C ALA A 65 -0.92 5.03 -21.14
N LYS A 66 -2.25 5.06 -20.99
CA LYS A 66 -3.15 4.20 -21.77
C LYS A 66 -3.10 4.50 -23.28
N GLN A 67 -3.05 5.76 -23.67
CA GLN A 67 -2.85 6.15 -25.08
C GLN A 67 -1.51 5.65 -25.63
N ALA A 68 -0.48 5.53 -24.78
CA ALA A 68 0.82 4.93 -25.11
C ALA A 68 0.86 3.38 -24.99
N GLY A 69 -0.30 2.73 -24.91
CA GLY A 69 -0.43 1.28 -24.94
C GLY A 69 -0.25 0.57 -23.60
N ALA A 70 -0.42 1.28 -22.48
CA ALA A 70 -0.56 0.66 -21.16
C ALA A 70 -2.02 0.34 -20.80
N THR A 71 -2.24 -0.55 -19.85
CA THR A 71 -3.60 -0.96 -19.45
C THR A 71 -3.75 -0.86 -17.93
N LYS A 72 -4.67 -0.01 -17.47
CA LYS A 72 -5.08 0.01 -16.06
C LYS A 72 -5.92 -1.22 -15.76
N VAL A 73 -5.37 -2.10 -14.92
CA VAL A 73 -5.99 -3.39 -14.54
C VAL A 73 -6.55 -3.37 -13.12
N LEU A 74 -5.93 -2.60 -12.22
CA LEU A 74 -6.28 -2.57 -10.81
C LEU A 74 -6.25 -1.15 -10.24
N THR A 75 -7.13 -0.90 -9.27
CA THR A 75 -7.01 0.17 -8.28
C THR A 75 -6.82 -0.48 -6.91
N ALA A 76 -5.77 -0.10 -6.20
CA ALA A 76 -5.51 -0.49 -4.82
C ALA A 76 -5.92 0.67 -3.90
N THR A 77 -7.01 0.51 -3.15
CA THR A 77 -7.42 1.48 -2.15
C THR A 77 -6.99 0.99 -0.78
N VAL A 78 -6.15 1.76 -0.09
CA VAL A 78 -5.66 1.44 1.25
C VAL A 78 -6.44 2.27 2.26
N SER A 79 -7.16 1.59 3.16
CA SER A 79 -7.90 2.26 4.23
C SER A 79 -6.97 2.79 5.33
N LYS A 80 -7.50 3.64 6.21
CA LYS A 80 -6.72 4.27 7.31
C LYS A 80 -5.94 3.28 8.19
N ASN A 81 -6.48 2.08 8.36
CA ASN A 81 -5.84 0.99 9.13
C ASN A 81 -4.89 0.11 8.30
N GLY A 82 -4.63 0.44 7.04
CA GLY A 82 -3.70 -0.29 6.16
C GLY A 82 -4.30 -1.47 5.40
N LYS A 83 -5.61 -1.74 5.50
CA LYS A 83 -6.25 -2.80 4.71
C LYS A 83 -6.35 -2.37 3.24
N VAL A 84 -5.97 -3.27 2.32
CA VAL A 84 -6.04 -3.01 0.89
C VAL A 84 -7.28 -3.64 0.28
N SER A 85 -8.09 -2.82 -0.37
CA SER A 85 -9.22 -3.22 -1.22
C SER A 85 -8.83 -3.08 -2.69
N TRP A 86 -9.11 -4.11 -3.49
CA TRP A 86 -8.76 -4.15 -4.91
C TRP A 86 -10.01 -4.01 -5.78
N LEU A 87 -9.97 -3.08 -6.73
CA LEU A 87 -11.01 -2.90 -7.74
C LEU A 87 -10.42 -3.11 -9.14
N GLY A 88 -11.11 -3.91 -9.95
CA GLY A 88 -10.75 -4.19 -11.34
C GLY A 88 -10.76 -5.69 -11.64
N THR A 89 -10.50 -6.03 -12.89
CA THR A 89 -10.42 -7.43 -13.34
C THR A 89 -8.96 -7.76 -13.63
N PRO A 90 -8.26 -8.51 -12.76
CA PRO A 90 -6.88 -8.87 -13.00
C PRO A 90 -6.81 -9.80 -14.22
N HIS A 91 -5.98 -9.43 -15.19
CA HIS A 91 -5.67 -10.23 -16.37
C HIS A 91 -4.28 -9.85 -16.88
N HIS A 92 -3.61 -10.78 -17.54
CA HIS A 92 -2.26 -10.57 -18.03
C HIS A 92 -2.23 -9.52 -19.14
N VAL A 93 -1.43 -8.47 -18.96
CA VAL A 93 -1.17 -7.44 -19.97
C VAL A 93 0.31 -7.07 -19.98
N ARG A 94 0.80 -6.52 -21.10
CA ARG A 94 2.23 -6.19 -21.26
C ARG A 94 2.70 -5.05 -20.37
N LYS A 95 1.86 -4.03 -20.15
CA LYS A 95 2.16 -2.82 -19.38
C LYS A 95 1.04 -2.55 -18.36
N PRO A 96 0.91 -3.37 -17.30
CA PRO A 96 -0.16 -3.23 -16.31
C PRO A 96 0.05 -1.96 -15.48
N ILE A 97 -1.01 -1.19 -15.34
CA ILE A 97 -1.10 -0.04 -14.44
C ILE A 97 -1.91 -0.43 -13.20
N VAL A 98 -1.36 -0.10 -12.04
CA VAL A 98 -2.03 -0.17 -10.74
C VAL A 98 -2.13 1.27 -10.20
N GLN A 99 -3.35 1.76 -10.00
CA GLN A 99 -3.56 3.06 -9.34
C GLN A 99 -3.63 2.84 -7.83
N VAL A 100 -2.77 3.51 -7.07
CA VAL A 100 -2.77 3.41 -5.60
C VAL A 100 -3.47 4.62 -4.99
N VAL A 101 -4.38 4.38 -4.06
CA VAL A 101 -5.16 5.41 -3.37
C VAL A 101 -5.07 5.15 -1.87
N PHE A 102 -4.53 6.09 -1.11
CA PHE A 102 -4.54 6.07 0.34
C PHE A 102 -5.74 6.88 0.84
N GLU A 103 -6.64 6.27 1.61
CA GLU A 103 -7.83 6.96 2.13
C GLU A 103 -7.48 8.01 3.18
N ASP A 104 -6.43 7.76 3.97
CA ASP A 104 -5.89 8.72 4.94
C ASP A 104 -4.91 9.69 4.26
N ASN A 105 -5.37 10.30 3.16
CA ASN A 105 -4.56 11.13 2.26
C ASN A 105 -4.06 12.44 2.89
N ARG A 106 -4.45 12.76 4.12
CA ARG A 106 -3.99 13.92 4.88
C ARG A 106 -3.10 13.55 6.07
N ASN A 107 -2.65 12.30 6.13
CA ASN A 107 -1.68 11.87 7.12
C ASN A 107 -0.29 12.45 6.78
N PRO A 108 0.33 13.23 7.69
CA PRO A 108 1.65 13.82 7.45
C PRO A 108 2.80 12.81 7.60
N ASP A 109 2.55 11.63 8.18
CA ASP A 109 3.56 10.60 8.44
C ASP A 109 3.95 9.87 7.14
N ALA A 110 5.09 10.24 6.56
CA ALA A 110 5.61 9.62 5.34
C ALA A 110 5.97 8.13 5.52
N VAL A 111 6.40 7.72 6.72
CA VAL A 111 6.70 6.32 7.03
C VAL A 111 5.42 5.49 6.96
N LYS A 112 4.30 6.04 7.44
CA LYS A 112 3.00 5.38 7.32
C LYS A 112 2.59 5.13 5.88
N TRP A 113 2.82 6.11 4.99
CA TRP A 113 2.55 5.94 3.56
C TRP A 113 3.44 4.86 2.93
N ALA A 114 4.70 4.76 3.35
CA ALA A 114 5.62 3.71 2.92
C ALA A 114 5.17 2.32 3.39
N ASP A 115 4.68 2.18 4.62
CA ASP A 115 4.15 0.90 5.13
C ASP A 115 2.90 0.46 4.36
N TRP A 116 2.02 1.40 4.02
CA TRP A 116 0.88 1.13 3.14
C TRP A 116 1.32 0.70 1.75
N LEU A 117 2.31 1.39 1.17
CA LEU A 117 2.90 1.03 -0.11
C LEU A 117 3.57 -0.36 -0.06
N ALA A 118 4.25 -0.70 1.02
CA ALA A 118 4.82 -2.02 1.24
C ALA A 118 3.74 -3.10 1.29
N THR A 119 2.60 -2.82 1.91
CA THR A 119 1.45 -3.73 1.96
C THR A 119 0.87 -3.97 0.56
N VAL A 120 0.71 -2.91 -0.24
CA VAL A 120 0.27 -3.01 -1.65
C VAL A 120 1.25 -3.86 -2.46
N ASN A 121 2.55 -3.56 -2.39
CA ASN A 121 3.58 -4.28 -3.14
C ASN A 121 3.68 -5.77 -2.74
N ARG A 122 3.53 -6.08 -1.45
CA ARG A 122 3.49 -7.46 -0.95
C ARG A 122 2.31 -8.24 -1.53
N GLN A 123 1.14 -7.63 -1.58
CA GLN A 123 -0.04 -8.24 -2.20
C GLN A 123 0.11 -8.36 -3.72
N LEU A 124 0.73 -7.39 -4.41
CA LEU A 124 1.10 -7.53 -5.83
C LEU A 124 2.04 -8.71 -6.08
N TYR A 125 3.04 -8.88 -5.21
CA TYR A 125 3.98 -9.98 -5.29
C TYR A 125 3.31 -11.35 -5.10
N GLN A 126 2.53 -11.47 -4.02
CA GLN A 126 1.92 -12.73 -3.59
C GLN A 126 0.70 -13.12 -4.43
N ARG A 127 -0.19 -12.16 -4.74
CA ARG A 127 -1.51 -12.43 -5.31
C ARG A 127 -1.59 -12.22 -6.82
N TYR A 128 -0.74 -11.36 -7.39
CA TYR A 128 -0.85 -10.96 -8.80
C TYR A 128 0.41 -11.29 -9.62
N GLY A 129 1.37 -12.00 -9.03
CA GLY A 129 2.57 -12.49 -9.71
C GLY A 129 3.56 -11.40 -10.13
N VAL A 130 3.41 -10.17 -9.61
CA VAL A 130 4.30 -9.04 -9.90
C VAL A 130 5.68 -9.30 -9.28
N ARG A 131 6.75 -9.01 -10.02
CA ARG A 131 8.14 -9.20 -9.58
C ARG A 131 8.97 -7.94 -9.70
N ASN A 132 8.58 -7.02 -10.56
CA ASN A 132 9.17 -5.69 -10.66
C ASN A 132 8.09 -4.62 -10.63
N VAL A 133 8.44 -3.44 -10.14
CA VAL A 133 7.55 -2.28 -10.15
C VAL A 133 8.25 -1.05 -10.69
N ASN A 134 7.50 -0.27 -11.46
CA ASN A 134 7.81 1.12 -11.75
C ASN A 134 6.93 2.00 -10.88
N PHE A 135 7.45 3.12 -10.41
CA PHE A 135 6.66 4.11 -9.67
C PHE A 135 6.54 5.42 -10.45
N VAL A 136 5.33 5.98 -10.45
CA VAL A 136 5.06 7.37 -10.85
C VAL A 136 4.38 8.04 -9.66
N ALA A 137 5.06 8.95 -8.99
CA ALA A 137 4.58 9.53 -7.75
C ALA A 137 4.59 11.06 -7.79
N HIS A 138 3.63 11.66 -7.09
CA HIS A 138 3.46 13.11 -7.00
C HIS A 138 3.51 13.59 -5.54
N SER A 139 4.24 14.68 -5.26
CA SER A 139 4.32 15.30 -3.93
C SER A 139 4.57 14.27 -2.81
N MET A 140 3.72 14.19 -1.79
CA MET A 140 3.82 13.22 -0.69
C MET A 140 3.96 11.75 -1.13
N GLY A 141 3.41 11.38 -2.30
CA GLY A 141 3.59 10.04 -2.86
C GLY A 141 5.06 9.70 -3.12
N ASN A 142 5.92 10.71 -3.37
CA ASN A 142 7.36 10.50 -3.52
C ASN A 142 8.02 10.09 -2.22
N MET A 143 7.58 10.65 -1.09
CA MET A 143 8.09 10.26 0.23
C MET A 143 7.71 8.80 0.52
N ALA A 144 6.48 8.40 0.18
CA ALA A 144 6.05 7.00 0.27
C ALA A 144 6.98 6.04 -0.48
N VAL A 145 7.38 6.40 -1.72
CA VAL A 145 8.29 5.58 -2.53
C VAL A 145 9.71 5.57 -1.96
N MET A 146 10.22 6.72 -1.51
CA MET A 146 11.56 6.85 -0.95
C MET A 146 11.72 6.00 0.32
N PHE A 147 10.85 6.21 1.32
CA PHE A 147 10.87 5.44 2.56
C PHE A 147 10.59 3.95 2.30
N TYR A 148 9.71 3.62 1.34
CA TYR A 148 9.52 2.23 0.92
C TYR A 148 10.82 1.61 0.42
N ALA A 149 11.55 2.30 -0.46
CA ALA A 149 12.79 1.81 -1.05
C ALA A 149 13.87 1.57 0.02
N ILE A 150 14.11 2.54 0.90
CA ILE A 150 15.13 2.48 1.96
C ILE A 150 14.81 1.34 2.94
N ARG A 151 13.55 1.25 3.39
CA ARG A 151 13.15 0.33 4.47
C ARG A 151 12.92 -1.11 4.00
N ASN A 152 12.83 -1.35 2.70
CA ASN A 152 12.46 -2.66 2.14
C ASN A 152 13.45 -3.22 1.11
N GLN A 153 14.64 -2.62 0.95
CA GLN A 153 15.64 -3.03 -0.04
C GLN A 153 16.03 -4.53 0.06
N ASP A 154 16.08 -5.08 1.27
CA ASP A 154 16.51 -6.48 1.52
C ASP A 154 15.35 -7.48 1.63
N GLN A 155 14.10 -7.03 1.46
CA GLN A 155 12.92 -7.86 1.65
C GLN A 155 12.65 -8.77 0.43
N GLN A 156 12.91 -10.06 0.58
CA GLN A 156 12.79 -11.05 -0.51
C GLN A 156 11.36 -11.28 -1.04
N LYS A 157 10.32 -10.87 -0.30
CA LYS A 157 8.90 -11.09 -0.65
C LYS A 157 8.21 -9.82 -1.20
N LEU A 158 8.98 -8.97 -1.87
CA LEU A 158 8.49 -7.76 -2.52
C LEU A 158 8.99 -7.67 -3.97
N PRO A 159 8.28 -6.96 -4.87
CA PRO A 159 8.77 -6.67 -6.20
C PRO A 159 9.99 -5.75 -6.14
N LYS A 160 10.95 -5.94 -7.05
CA LYS A 160 12.10 -5.04 -7.19
C LYS A 160 11.70 -3.74 -7.87
N ILE A 161 12.28 -2.62 -7.44
CA ILE A 161 12.08 -1.34 -8.12
C ILE A 161 12.88 -1.35 -9.43
N ASN A 162 12.20 -1.14 -10.55
CA ASN A 162 12.79 -1.10 -11.89
C ASN A 162 12.96 0.32 -12.42
N ALA A 163 11.99 1.21 -12.16
CA ALA A 163 12.07 2.61 -12.53
C ALA A 163 11.26 3.49 -11.55
N TYR A 164 11.67 4.74 -11.39
CA TYR A 164 10.99 5.71 -10.55
C TYR A 164 10.94 7.07 -11.24
N VAL A 165 9.72 7.60 -11.41
CA VAL A 165 9.45 8.95 -11.89
C VAL A 165 8.88 9.77 -10.73
N ALA A 166 9.69 10.71 -10.25
CA ALA A 166 9.32 11.62 -9.18
C ALA A 166 8.80 12.95 -9.74
N ILE A 167 7.59 13.35 -9.37
CA ILE A 167 6.98 14.63 -9.78
C ILE A 167 6.76 15.48 -8.53
N ALA A 168 7.42 16.63 -8.46
CA ALA A 168 7.35 17.54 -7.31
C ALA A 168 7.64 16.85 -5.95
N GLY A 169 8.66 15.99 -5.91
CA GLY A 169 9.13 15.38 -4.67
C GLY A 169 9.80 16.41 -3.78
N HIS A 170 9.51 16.36 -2.49
CA HIS A 170 10.01 17.30 -1.48
C HIS A 170 10.95 16.56 -0.50
N PHE A 171 11.96 15.89 -1.07
CA PHE A 171 12.84 14.99 -0.34
C PHE A 171 13.60 15.67 0.80
N ASP A 172 13.83 16.98 0.68
CA ASP A 172 14.60 17.80 1.60
C ASP A 172 13.75 18.97 2.10
N GLY A 173 12.54 18.66 2.57
CA GLY A 173 11.63 19.65 3.16
C GLY A 173 10.73 20.38 2.16
N ILE A 174 9.81 21.18 2.71
CA ILE A 174 8.86 22.04 1.98
C ILE A 174 9.12 23.48 2.40
N ILE A 175 9.12 24.42 1.46
CA ILE A 175 9.26 25.85 1.79
C ILE A 175 8.15 26.27 2.78
N GLY A 176 8.56 26.76 3.95
CA GLY A 176 7.67 27.12 5.06
C GLY A 176 7.35 25.97 6.02
N LEU A 177 7.84 24.75 5.76
CA LEU A 177 7.60 23.54 6.55
C LEU A 177 8.83 22.60 6.45
N GLY A 178 9.86 22.88 7.26
CA GLY A 178 11.17 22.19 7.21
C GLY A 178 12.23 22.93 6.39
N ASP A 179 11.82 23.73 5.39
CA ASP A 179 12.73 24.51 4.54
C ASP A 179 12.34 26.02 4.50
N GLN A 180 13.29 26.89 4.16
CA GLN A 180 13.07 28.31 3.86
C GLN A 180 13.73 28.68 2.52
N PRO A 181 13.20 29.69 1.80
CA PRO A 181 13.79 30.10 0.53
C PRO A 181 15.29 30.41 0.68
N HIS A 182 16.10 29.76 -0.15
CA HIS A 182 17.57 29.91 -0.18
C HIS A 182 18.32 29.39 1.05
N GLN A 183 17.67 28.67 1.96
CA GLN A 183 18.30 28.07 3.13
C GLN A 183 19.15 26.85 2.74
N ILE A 184 18.56 25.91 2.01
CA ILE A 184 19.26 24.71 1.54
C ILE A 184 20.21 25.06 0.38
N LYS A 185 21.47 24.66 0.53
CA LYS A 185 22.48 24.70 -0.53
C LYS A 185 23.08 23.32 -0.71
N LEU A 186 23.57 23.03 -1.92
CA LEU A 186 24.34 21.81 -2.15
C LEU A 186 25.79 22.02 -1.69
N ALA A 187 26.27 21.13 -0.84
CA ALA A 187 27.68 21.01 -0.53
C ALA A 187 28.46 20.46 -1.74
N ALA A 188 29.79 20.51 -1.70
CA ALA A 188 30.64 20.05 -2.80
C ALA A 188 30.46 18.57 -3.15
N ASN A 189 29.99 17.76 -2.20
CA ASN A 189 29.65 16.34 -2.40
C ASN A 189 28.22 16.12 -2.93
N GLY A 190 27.48 17.18 -3.22
CA GLY A 190 26.10 17.14 -3.72
C GLY A 190 25.03 16.88 -2.66
N TYR A 191 25.40 16.78 -1.37
CA TYR A 191 24.42 16.67 -0.29
C TYR A 191 23.82 18.03 0.09
N PRO A 192 22.57 18.08 0.54
CA PRO A 192 21.99 19.29 1.09
C PRO A 192 22.70 19.74 2.37
N SER A 193 22.80 21.05 2.55
CA SER A 193 23.42 21.71 3.70
C SER A 193 22.64 22.97 4.07
N PRO A 194 22.05 23.04 5.29
CA PRO A 194 21.92 21.94 6.25
C PRO A 194 21.08 20.77 5.69
N LEU A 195 21.18 19.58 6.27
CA LEU A 195 20.24 18.48 5.98
C LEU A 195 18.92 18.77 6.70
N ASP A 196 17.79 18.62 6.01
CA ASP A 196 16.48 18.63 6.67
C ASP A 196 16.36 17.45 7.65
N GLU A 197 15.72 17.66 8.80
CA GLU A 197 15.55 16.61 9.82
C GLU A 197 14.77 15.39 9.29
N ASN A 198 13.88 15.59 8.31
CA ASN A 198 13.12 14.51 7.67
C ASN A 198 13.94 13.74 6.63
N TYR A 199 15.15 14.21 6.28
CA TYR A 199 16.07 13.50 5.39
C TYR A 199 16.87 12.42 6.12
N ALA A 200 17.03 12.52 7.44
CA ALA A 200 17.86 11.65 8.26
C ALA A 200 17.06 10.47 8.88
N GLU A 201 16.65 9.50 8.06
CA GLU A 201 16.40 8.11 8.52
C GLU A 201 17.57 7.19 8.15
#